data_AF-A0A8K2A1X0-F1
#
_entry.id   AF-A0A8K2A1X0-F1
#
_cell.length_a   1.000
_cell.length_b   1.000
_cell.length_c   1.000
_cell.angle_alpha   90.00
_cell.angle_beta   90.00
_cell.angle_gamma   90.00
#
_symmetry.space_group_name_H-M   'P 1'
#
loop_
_entity.id
_entity.type
_entity.pdbx_description
1 polymer ?
#
loop_
_entity_poly.entity_id
_entity_poly.type
_entity_poly.pdbx_seq_one_letter_code
_entity_poly.pdbx_strand_id
1 'polypeptide(L)' 'MTDEDIYTSDIPPLSEQFFATAKLRLPVSLEPTVAVRVDSETLEWFQHQGKEAEKHMAAALRIYKLLPTSKKPRSLRGCL' A
#
# COMPACT_ATOMS: atom_id res chain seq x y z
N MET A 1 -31.66 1.39 -18.67
CA MET A 1 -31.39 2.53 -17.80
C MET A 1 -30.32 3.34 -18.50
N THR A 2 -30.74 4.43 -19.14
CA THR A 2 -29.85 5.45 -19.66
C THR A 2 -29.71 6.57 -18.63
N ASP A 3 -28.82 7.51 -18.88
CA ASP A 3 -28.59 8.65 -17.97
C ASP A 3 -29.86 9.52 -17.82
N GLU A 4 -30.65 9.59 -18.90
CA GLU A 4 -31.92 10.32 -18.95
C GLU A 4 -33.03 9.67 -18.11
N ASP A 5 -32.90 8.39 -17.75
CA ASP A 5 -33.83 7.70 -16.85
C ASP A 5 -33.61 8.10 -15.37
N ILE A 6 -32.59 8.90 -15.05
CA ILE A 6 -32.25 9.34 -13.69
C ILE A 6 -33.03 10.61 -13.33
N TYR A 7 -33.93 10.48 -12.34
CA TYR A 7 -34.67 11.62 -11.79
C TYR A 7 -33.77 12.48 -10.88
N THR A 8 -33.59 13.75 -11.24
CA THR A 8 -32.72 14.71 -10.51
C THR A 8 -33.46 15.98 -10.07
N SER A 9 -34.78 16.05 -10.24
CA SER A 9 -35.55 17.28 -9.99
C SER A 9 -35.55 17.74 -8.52
N ASP A 10 -35.19 16.86 -7.60
CA ASP A 10 -35.03 17.10 -6.17
C ASP A 10 -33.64 17.63 -5.78
N ILE A 11 -32.64 17.52 -6.66
CA ILE A 11 -31.25 17.87 -6.38
C ILE A 11 -30.93 19.23 -7.05
N PRO A 12 -30.76 20.32 -6.27
CA PRO A 12 -30.42 21.61 -6.85
C PRO A 12 -29.00 21.64 -7.43
N PRO A 13 -28.73 22.46 -8.46
CA PRO A 13 -27.38 22.61 -9.01
C PRO A 13 -26.42 23.22 -7.98
N LEU A 14 -25.18 22.72 -7.94
CA LEU A 14 -24.15 23.25 -7.06
C LEU A 14 -23.68 24.63 -7.53
N SER A 15 -23.65 25.60 -6.62
CA SER A 15 -23.24 26.99 -6.92
C SER A 15 -21.74 27.21 -6.75
N GLU A 16 -21.20 28.28 -7.35
CA GLU A 16 -19.80 28.67 -7.13
C GLU A 16 -19.50 28.98 -5.65
N GLN A 17 -20.49 29.50 -4.91
CA GLN A 17 -20.37 29.77 -3.48
C GLN A 17 -20.19 28.48 -2.66
N PHE A 18 -20.82 27.38 -3.08
CA PHE A 18 -20.61 26.06 -2.49
C PHE A 18 -19.14 25.62 -2.64
N PHE A 19 -18.59 25.75 -3.85
CA PHE A 19 -17.19 25.39 -4.11
C PHE A 19 -16.18 26.33 -3.43
N ALA A 20 -16.53 27.61 -3.25
CA ALA A 20 -15.66 28.60 -2.58
C ALA A 20 -15.37 28.24 -1.11
N THR A 21 -16.25 27.47 -0.46
CA THR A 21 -16.10 27.05 0.95
C THR A 21 -15.87 25.55 1.12
N ALA A 22 -15.94 24.78 0.03
CA ALA A 22 -15.77 23.34 0.03
C ALA A 22 -14.37 22.94 0.51
N LYS A 23 -14.29 21.96 1.41
CA LYS A 23 -13.04 21.40 1.92
C LYS A 23 -12.88 19.98 1.41
N LEU A 24 -11.87 19.75 0.58
CA LEU A 24 -11.47 18.40 0.20
C LEU A 24 -10.89 17.67 1.41
N ARG A 25 -11.46 16.51 1.75
CA ARG A 25 -10.94 15.61 2.78
C ARG A 25 -10.35 14.39 2.09
N LEU A 26 -9.03 14.36 1.97
CA LEU A 26 -8.31 13.16 1.57
C LEU A 26 -8.21 12.20 2.78
N PRO A 27 -8.33 10.88 2.59
CA PRO A 27 -8.09 9.92 3.66
C PRO A 27 -6.67 10.10 4.20
N VAL A 28 -6.56 10.17 5.54
CA VAL A 28 -5.30 10.44 6.26
C VAL A 28 -4.30 9.28 6.12
N SER A 29 -4.79 8.08 5.80
CA SER A 29 -3.99 6.88 5.66
C SER A 29 -3.59 6.67 4.20
N LEU A 30 -2.46 7.26 3.81
CA LEU A 30 -1.83 7.04 2.50
C LEU A 30 -1.01 5.75 2.43
N GLU A 31 -0.87 5.00 3.53
CA GLU A 31 -0.10 3.76 3.54
C GLU A 31 -0.96 2.63 2.95
N PRO A 32 -0.58 2.05 1.79
CA PRO A 32 -1.33 0.96 1.20
C PRO A 32 -1.24 -0.27 2.10
N THR A 33 -2.37 -0.88 2.42
CA THR A 33 -2.40 -2.21 3.02
C THR A 33 -2.00 -3.24 1.95
N VAL A 34 -0.94 -4.00 2.22
CA VAL A 34 -0.43 -5.04 1.30
C VAL A 34 -0.46 -6.39 2.00
N ALA A 35 -0.96 -7.41 1.29
CA ALA A 35 -0.88 -8.79 1.73
C ALA A 35 0.44 -9.41 1.25
N VAL A 36 1.24 -9.96 2.17
CA VAL A 36 2.49 -10.66 1.87
C VAL A 36 2.37 -12.10 2.36
N ARG A 37 2.85 -13.06 1.57
CA ARG A 37 2.96 -14.46 2.00
C ARG A 37 4.28 -14.65 2.74
N VAL A 38 4.21 -15.20 3.93
CA VAL A 38 5.33 -15.60 4.77
C VAL A 38 5.07 -17.03 5.26
N ASP A 39 6.13 -17.77 5.58
CA ASP A 39 5.99 -19.07 6.24
C ASP A 39 5.43 -18.90 7.66
N SER A 40 4.85 -19.99 8.19
CA SER A 40 4.18 -19.98 9.49
C SER A 40 5.14 -19.68 10.64
N GLU A 41 6.35 -20.23 10.61
CA GLU A 41 7.35 -20.04 11.66
C GLU A 41 7.78 -18.58 11.78
N THR A 42 8.04 -17.94 10.63
CA THR A 42 8.38 -16.51 10.57
C THR A 42 7.24 -15.64 11.06
N LEU A 43 5.99 -15.97 10.69
CA LEU A 43 4.82 -15.22 11.16
C LEU A 43 4.65 -15.33 12.68
N GLU A 44 4.73 -16.54 13.22
CA GLU A 44 4.64 -16.80 14.66
C GLU A 44 5.72 -16.05 15.42
N TRP A 45 6.97 -16.07 14.92
CA TRP A 45 8.07 -15.35 15.53
C TRP A 45 7.82 -13.83 15.63
N PHE A 46 7.26 -13.22 14.58
CA PHE A 46 6.87 -11.81 14.62
C PHE A 46 5.70 -11.56 15.58
N GLN A 47 4.69 -12.44 15.61
CA GLN A 47 3.54 -12.32 16.52
C GLN A 47 3.95 -12.39 18.00
N HIS A 48 4.97 -13.18 18.33
CA HIS A 48 5.55 -13.22 19.68
C HIS A 48 6.16 -11.88 20.13
N GLN A 49 6.47 -10.96 19.21
CA GLN A 49 6.94 -9.61 19.55
C GLN A 49 5.81 -8.68 20.03
N GLY A 50 4.56 -9.14 20.01
CA GLY A 50 3.40 -8.42 20.54
C GLY A 50 2.96 -7.25 19.65
N LYS A 51 2.59 -6.12 20.27
CA LYS A 51 1.97 -4.97 19.59
C LYS A 51 2.86 -4.32 18.51
N GLU A 52 4.15 -4.59 18.54
CA GLU A 52 5.14 -4.00 17.63
C GLU A 52 5.50 -4.93 16.45
N ALA A 53 4.87 -6.10 16.34
CA ALA A 53 5.12 -7.10 15.30
C ALA A 53 5.12 -6.51 13.88
N GLU A 54 4.10 -5.71 13.55
CA GLU A 54 3.97 -5.06 12.24
C GLU A 54 5.12 -4.08 11.96
N LYS A 55 5.52 -3.28 12.96
CA LYS A 55 6.62 -2.33 12.82
C LYS A 55 7.96 -3.05 12.64
N HIS A 56 8.17 -4.16 13.34
CA HIS A 56 9.35 -4.99 13.18
C HIS A 56 9.41 -5.62 11.78
N MET A 57 8.27 -6.11 11.27
CA MET A 57 8.18 -6.65 9.92
C MET A 57 8.49 -5.58 8.86
N ALA A 58 7.95 -4.37 9.02
CA ALA A 58 8.26 -3.24 8.14
C ALA A 58 9.76 -2.86 8.19
N ALA A 59 10.38 -2.87 9.37
CA ALA A 59 11.80 -2.60 9.52
C ALA A 59 12.68 -3.67 8.85
N ALA A 60 12.33 -4.95 9.00
CA ALA A 60 13.03 -6.06 8.35
C ALA A 60 12.99 -5.93 6.81
N LEU A 61 11.82 -5.62 6.25
CA LEU A 61 11.66 -5.39 4.81
C LEU A 61 12.49 -4.19 4.31
N ARG A 62 12.60 -3.11 5.10
CA ARG A 62 13.45 -1.96 4.77
C ARG A 62 14.94 -2.33 4.77
N ILE A 63 15.38 -3.11 5.75
CA ILE A 63 16.77 -3.59 5.81
C ILE A 63 17.08 -4.42 4.56
N TYR A 64 16.20 -5.36 4.20
CA TYR A 64 16.37 -6.17 3.00
C TYR A 64 16.52 -5.32 1.73
N LYS A 65 15.69 -4.28 1.57
CA LYS A 65 15.77 -3.33 0.44
C LYS A 65 17.12 -2.61 0.37
N LEU A 66 17.71 -2.27 1.53
CA LEU A 66 18.92 -1.46 1.62
C LEU A 66 20.22 -2.27 1.52
N LEU A 67 20.14 -3.59 1.64
CA LEU A 67 21.32 -4.44 1.46
C LEU A 67 21.79 -4.36 0.00
N PRO A 68 23.09 -4.12 -0.26
CA PRO A 68 23.63 -4.16 -1.60
C PRO A 68 23.44 -5.59 -2.12
N THR A 69 22.51 -5.77 -3.07
CA THR A 69 22.28 -7.07 -3.68
C THR A 69 23.54 -7.45 -4.43
N SER A 70 24.39 -8.28 -3.82
CA SER A 70 25.52 -8.91 -4.48
C SER A 70 25.01 -9.73 -5.65
N LYS A 71 25.05 -9.15 -6.86
CA LYS A 71 24.88 -9.93 -8.08
C LYS A 71 26.09 -10.85 -8.16
N LYS A 72 25.89 -12.16 -7.93
CA LYS A 72 26.90 -13.18 -8.22
C LYS A 72 27.39 -12.99 -9.67
N PRO A 73 28.71 -12.87 -9.92
CA PRO A 73 29.19 -12.95 -11.29
C PRO A 73 28.85 -14.33 -11.83
N ARG A 74 28.23 -14.37 -13.02
CA ARG A 74 28.05 -15.59 -13.81
C ARG A 74 29.43 -16.12 -14.16
N SER A 75 29.95 -17.01 -13.32
CA SER A 75 31.07 -17.87 -13.68
C SER A 75 30.54 -19.02 -14.51
N LEU A 76 30.73 -18.94 -15.83
CA LEU A 76 30.94 -20.13 -16.63
C LEU A 76 32.31 -20.02 -17.27
N ARG A 77 33.29 -20.62 -16.58
CA ARG A 77 34.42 -21.26 -17.23
C ARG A 77 33.91 -22.44 -18.05
N GLY A 78 34.46 -22.60 -19.25
CA GLY A 78 34.29 -23.75 -20.13
C GLY A 78 34.53 -23.28 -21.56
N CYS A 79 35.49 -23.76 -22.34
CA CYS A 79 36.45 -24.83 -22.18
C CYS A 79 37.72 -24.46 -22.95
N LEU A 80 38.79 -25.19 -22.61
CA LEU A 80 40.00 -25.38 -23.41
C LEU A 80 39.72 -25.54 -24.91
#